data_AF-A0A5J4Q1S1-F1
#
_entry.id   AF-A0A5J4Q1S1-F1
#
_cell.length_a   1.000
_cell.length_b   1.000
_cell.length_c   1.000
_cell.angle_alpha   90.00
_cell.angle_beta   90.00
_cell.angle_gamma   90.00
#
_symmetry.space_group_name_H-M   'P 1'
#
loop_
_entity.id
_entity.type
_entity.pdbx_description
1 polymer ?
#
loop_
_entity_poly.entity_id
_entity_poly.type
_entity_poly.pdbx_seq_one_letter_code
_entity_poly.pdbx_strand_id
1 'polypeptide(L)'
;METKSINNNDISVCRKGQENYSRFCVGAFRGTIDYQYDYRHLNGDLFTTTSQTLDECREKRDKWVQQKNYDRLFPNTLKKILDNKPLTKVDMGYQIGHIEPYHPASLYWDTMKRDEIVEAFNKLFGTEVK
;
A
#
# COMPACT_ATOMS: atom_id res chain seq x y z
N MET A 1 1.62 30.78 15.14
CA MET A 1 1.27 29.34 15.22
C MET A 1 2.48 28.58 14.75
N GLU A 2 3.19 27.90 15.65
CA GLU A 2 4.32 27.05 15.28
C GLU A 2 3.79 25.85 14.50
N THR A 3 4.12 25.79 13.21
CA THR A 3 3.96 24.56 12.42
C THR A 3 5.05 23.60 12.87
N LYS A 4 4.70 22.61 13.70
CA LYS A 4 5.62 21.50 13.98
C LYS A 4 6.02 20.87 12.64
N SER A 5 7.28 21.03 12.26
CA SER A 5 7.83 20.40 11.06
C SER A 5 7.74 18.89 11.20
N ILE A 6 7.28 18.21 10.16
CA ILE A 6 7.36 16.74 10.06
C ILE A 6 8.70 16.25 9.51
N ASN A 7 9.62 17.18 9.22
CA ASN A 7 10.96 16.94 8.74
C ASN A 7 12.00 17.38 9.79
N ASN A 8 13.05 16.60 9.94
CA ASN A 8 14.26 16.94 10.69
C ASN A 8 15.43 16.97 9.70
N ASN A 9 16.07 18.13 9.51
CA ASN A 9 17.12 18.33 8.49
C ASN A 9 16.67 17.86 7.08
N ASP A 10 15.48 18.28 6.65
CA ASP A 10 14.85 17.90 5.37
C ASP A 10 14.52 16.41 5.20
N ILE A 11 14.70 15.61 6.24
CA ILE A 11 14.36 14.18 6.26
C ILE A 11 13.07 13.97 7.05
N SER A 12 12.09 13.30 6.45
CA SER A 12 10.84 12.92 7.12
C SER A 12 11.08 12.07 8.37
N VAL A 13 10.54 12.50 9.51
CA VAL A 13 10.56 11.73 10.77
C VAL A 13 9.41 10.73 10.89
N CYS A 14 8.64 10.54 9.82
CA CYS A 14 7.49 9.63 9.80
C CYS A 14 7.89 8.20 10.17
N ARG A 15 7.17 7.59 11.12
CA ARG A 15 7.44 6.24 11.63
C ARG A 15 6.80 5.19 10.74
N LYS A 16 7.41 4.01 10.71
CA LYS A 16 6.94 2.85 9.94
C LYS A 16 5.51 2.46 10.32
N GLY A 17 4.66 2.28 9.32
CA GLY A 17 3.23 1.97 9.46
C GLY A 17 2.37 3.15 9.92
N GLN A 18 2.92 4.37 10.00
CA GLN A 18 2.20 5.54 10.50
C GLN A 18 2.11 6.63 9.42
N GLU A 19 1.09 7.48 9.53
CA GLU A 19 1.00 8.75 8.82
C GLU A 19 1.51 9.90 9.71
N ASN A 20 2.10 10.92 9.09
CA ASN A 20 2.53 12.15 9.74
C ASN A 20 2.19 13.33 8.84
N TYR A 21 1.73 14.44 9.39
CA TYR A 21 1.34 15.59 8.59
C TYR A 21 1.51 16.92 9.33
N SER A 22 1.77 17.97 8.55
CA SER A 22 1.77 19.36 9.02
C SER A 22 1.00 20.22 8.04
N ARG A 23 0.25 21.19 8.57
CA ARG A 23 -0.42 22.20 7.76
C ARG A 23 0.49 23.39 7.52
N PHE A 24 0.42 23.99 6.33
CA PHE A 24 1.14 25.22 6.00
C PHE A 24 0.29 26.11 5.10
N CYS A 25 0.54 27.42 5.15
CA CYS A 25 -0.16 28.38 4.30
C CYS A 25 0.57 28.47 2.96
N VAL A 26 -0.16 28.29 1.86
CA VAL A 26 0.37 28.45 0.51
C VAL A 26 0.10 29.88 0.02
N GLY A 27 1.17 30.56 -0.41
CA GLY A 27 1.09 31.89 -1.04
C GLY A 27 1.32 33.08 -0.11
N ALA A 28 1.81 34.18 -0.69
CA ALA A 28 2.16 35.42 0.02
C ALA A 28 0.93 36.18 0.58
N PHE A 29 -0.29 35.89 0.08
CA PHE A 29 -1.51 36.61 0.42
C PHE A 29 -2.63 35.69 0.95
N ARG A 30 -2.31 34.96 2.02
CA ARG A 30 -3.23 34.33 3.00
C ARG A 30 -4.59 33.85 2.44
N GLY A 31 -4.69 32.56 2.12
CA GLY A 31 -6.02 31.94 1.98
C GLY A 31 -6.01 30.43 2.02
N THR A 32 -5.10 29.80 1.30
CA THR A 32 -5.11 28.35 1.13
C THR A 32 -4.20 27.69 2.15
N ILE A 33 -4.78 26.79 2.94
CA ILE A 33 -4.04 25.91 3.86
C ILE A 33 -3.92 24.57 3.15
N ASP A 34 -2.68 24.13 2.93
CA ASP A 34 -2.38 22.79 2.44
C ASP A 34 -1.76 21.96 3.56
N TYR A 35 -1.82 20.65 3.36
CA TYR A 35 -1.21 19.64 4.21
C TYR A 35 0.01 19.06 3.51
N GLN A 36 1.16 19.10 4.16
CA GLN A 36 2.26 18.21 3.87
C GLN A 36 1.98 16.88 4.58
N TYR A 37 2.02 15.78 3.84
CA TYR A 37 1.65 14.47 4.33
C TYR A 37 2.71 13.42 3.96
N ASP A 38 3.14 12.68 4.97
CA ASP A 38 4.10 11.59 4.84
C ASP A 38 3.51 10.30 5.39
N TYR A 39 3.67 9.20 4.67
CA TYR A 39 3.33 7.85 5.12
C TYR A 39 4.51 6.91 4.90
N ARG A 40 4.93 6.18 5.94
CA ARG A 40 5.99 5.19 5.81
C ARG A 40 5.40 3.78 5.79
N HIS A 41 5.54 3.08 4.68
CA HIS A 41 5.01 1.73 4.50
C HIS A 41 5.75 0.68 5.34
N LEU A 42 5.16 -0.50 5.49
CA LEU A 42 5.72 -1.63 6.24
C LEU A 42 7.01 -2.22 5.63
N ASN A 43 7.35 -1.88 4.40
CA ASN A 43 8.66 -2.23 3.81
C ASN A 43 9.71 -1.13 4.01
N GLY A 44 9.35 0.02 4.59
CA GLY A 44 10.23 1.16 4.81
C GLY A 44 10.12 2.27 3.76
N ASP A 45 9.43 2.02 2.64
CA ASP A 45 9.18 3.01 1.58
C ASP A 45 8.44 4.22 2.15
N LEU A 46 8.83 5.41 1.71
CA LEU A 46 8.21 6.67 2.10
C LEU A 46 7.34 7.19 0.96
N PHE A 47 6.08 7.47 1.26
CA PHE A 47 5.15 8.20 0.41
C PHE A 47 5.00 9.62 0.95
N THR A 48 5.14 10.63 0.08
CA THR A 48 5.00 12.04 0.45
C THR A 48 4.06 12.74 -0.54
N THR A 49 3.12 13.54 -0.06
CA THR A 49 2.22 14.33 -0.93
C THR A 49 1.78 15.63 -0.27
N THR A 50 1.26 16.54 -1.09
CA THR A 50 0.59 17.76 -0.64
C THR A 50 -0.82 17.86 -1.24
N SER A 51 -1.78 18.25 -0.41
CA SER A 51 -3.18 18.46 -0.80
C SER A 51 -3.87 19.47 0.11
N GLN A 52 -5.04 19.97 -0.32
CA GLN A 52 -5.84 20.91 0.47
C GLN A 52 -6.51 20.24 1.67
N THR A 53 -6.75 18.92 1.60
CA THR A 53 -7.39 18.16 2.68
C THR A 53 -6.57 16.90 3.02
N LEU A 54 -6.70 16.44 4.27
CA LEU A 54 -6.09 15.17 4.69
C LEU A 54 -6.73 13.96 4.01
N ASP A 55 -8.02 14.04 3.64
CA ASP A 55 -8.71 12.93 2.99
C ASP A 55 -8.19 12.73 1.57
N GLU A 56 -7.90 13.80 0.82
CA GLU A 56 -7.20 13.71 -0.46
C GLU A 56 -5.80 13.11 -0.31
N CYS A 57 -5.06 13.47 0.75
CA CYS A 57 -3.76 12.86 1.04
C CYS A 57 -3.90 11.35 1.28
N ARG A 58 -4.91 10.93 2.06
CA ARG A 58 -5.18 9.52 2.37
C ARG A 58 -5.63 8.74 1.13
N GLU A 59 -6.47 9.32 0.27
CA GLU A 59 -6.86 8.68 -0.98
C GLU A 59 -5.65 8.45 -1.89
N LYS A 60 -4.75 9.44 -2.00
CA LYS A 60 -3.48 9.30 -2.74
C LYS A 60 -2.59 8.23 -2.11
N ARG A 61 -2.49 8.17 -0.77
CA ARG A 61 -1.78 7.10 -0.06
C ARG A 61 -2.36 5.74 -0.41
N ASP A 62 -3.67 5.57 -0.35
CA ASP A 62 -4.32 4.27 -0.55
C ASP A 62 -4.11 3.78 -2.00
N LYS A 63 -4.20 4.67 -2.98
CA LYS A 63 -3.81 4.37 -4.39
C LYS A 63 -2.35 3.96 -4.50
N TRP A 64 -1.45 4.66 -3.82
CA TRP A 64 -0.02 4.32 -3.82
C TRP A 64 0.25 2.96 -3.15
N VAL A 65 -0.39 2.67 -2.01
CA VAL A 65 -0.29 1.37 -1.33
C VAL A 65 -0.82 0.26 -2.23
N GLN A 66 -1.97 0.47 -2.88
CA GLN A 66 -2.54 -0.49 -3.82
C GLN A 66 -1.61 -0.74 -5.01
N GLN A 67 -0.98 0.30 -5.56
CA GLN A 67 0.01 0.12 -6.62
C GLN A 67 1.20 -0.71 -6.14
N LYS A 68 1.74 -0.42 -4.94
CA LYS A 68 2.83 -1.20 -4.33
C LYS A 68 2.46 -2.67 -4.11
N ASN A 69 1.20 -2.93 -3.81
CA ASN A 69 0.65 -4.27 -3.66
C ASN A 69 0.60 -4.99 -5.02
N TYR A 70 0.16 -4.29 -6.07
CA TYR A 70 0.14 -4.82 -7.45
C TYR A 70 1.52 -5.02 -8.06
N ASP A 71 2.51 -4.19 -7.73
CA ASP A 71 3.90 -4.35 -8.19
C ASP A 71 4.54 -5.65 -7.69
N ARG A 72 3.98 -6.26 -6.64
CA ARG A 72 4.43 -7.56 -6.10
C ARG A 72 3.81 -8.75 -6.82
N LEU A 73 2.82 -8.53 -7.68
CA LEU A 73 2.11 -9.57 -8.40
C LEU A 73 2.83 -9.92 -9.70
N PHE A 74 2.76 -11.19 -10.11
CA PHE A 74 3.15 -11.59 -11.45
C PHE A 74 2.26 -10.88 -12.48
N PRO A 75 2.81 -10.53 -13.66
CA PRO A 75 2.05 -9.84 -14.70
C PRO A 75 0.75 -10.56 -15.09
N ASN A 76 0.76 -11.90 -15.13
CA ASN A 76 -0.42 -12.70 -15.45
C ASN A 76 -1.50 -12.62 -14.35
N THR A 77 -1.10 -12.67 -13.08
CA THR A 77 -2.00 -12.53 -11.93
C THR A 77 -2.62 -11.15 -11.92
N LEU A 78 -1.79 -10.10 -12.08
CA LEU A 78 -2.24 -8.72 -12.17
C LEU A 78 -3.23 -8.53 -13.31
N LYS A 79 -2.92 -9.05 -14.50
CA LYS A 79 -3.83 -8.98 -15.66
C LYS A 79 -5.19 -9.60 -15.37
N LYS A 80 -5.23 -10.77 -14.70
CA LYS A 80 -6.50 -11.41 -14.31
C LYS A 80 -7.30 -10.53 -13.34
N ILE A 81 -6.66 -9.95 -12.33
CA ILE A 81 -7.32 -9.05 -11.37
C ILE A 81 -7.88 -7.81 -12.08
N LEU A 82 -7.07 -7.16 -12.93
CA LEU A 82 -7.50 -5.98 -13.69
C LEU A 82 -8.65 -6.28 -14.66
N ASP A 83 -8.65 -7.48 -15.25
CA ASP A 83 -9.74 -7.96 -16.12
C ASP A 83 -10.99 -8.43 -15.33
N ASN A 84 -11.00 -8.32 -13.98
CA ASN A 84 -12.03 -8.89 -13.11
C ASN A 84 -12.26 -10.40 -13.33
N LYS A 85 -11.21 -11.14 -13.73
CA LYS A 85 -11.26 -12.59 -13.90
C LYS A 85 -11.00 -13.28 -12.55
N PRO A 86 -11.73 -14.36 -12.24
CA PRO A 86 -11.49 -15.10 -11.01
C PRO A 86 -10.09 -15.72 -11.02
N LEU A 87 -9.34 -15.53 -9.93
CA LEU A 87 -8.09 -16.26 -9.72
C LEU A 87 -8.39 -17.71 -9.39
N THR A 88 -7.62 -18.65 -9.91
CA THR A 88 -7.70 -20.05 -9.49
C THR A 88 -6.90 -20.29 -8.22
N LYS A 89 -7.13 -21.42 -7.55
CA LYS A 89 -6.32 -21.85 -6.41
C LYS A 89 -4.83 -21.86 -6.77
N VAL A 90 -4.52 -22.37 -7.96
CA VAL A 90 -3.17 -22.48 -8.52
C VAL A 90 -2.54 -21.10 -8.76
N ASP A 91 -3.28 -20.17 -9.37
CA ASP A 91 -2.80 -18.79 -9.58
C ASP A 91 -2.37 -18.14 -8.25
N MET A 92 -3.23 -18.27 -7.23
CA MET A 92 -3.04 -17.59 -5.95
C MET A 92 -1.79 -18.01 -5.20
N GLY A 93 -1.28 -19.24 -5.34
CA GLY A 93 0.01 -19.49 -4.69
C GLY A 93 1.14 -20.13 -5.44
N TYR A 94 1.06 -20.16 -6.77
CA TYR A 94 2.26 -19.69 -7.46
C TYR A 94 2.66 -18.28 -7.01
N GLN A 95 1.67 -17.38 -6.84
CA GLN A 95 1.94 -16.01 -6.41
C GLN A 95 2.45 -15.91 -4.97
N ILE A 96 1.82 -16.60 -4.00
CA ILE A 96 2.32 -16.72 -2.62
C ILE A 96 3.72 -17.34 -2.57
N GLY A 97 3.95 -18.46 -3.27
CA GLY A 97 5.27 -19.13 -3.29
C GLY A 97 6.39 -18.27 -3.89
N HIS A 98 6.05 -17.25 -4.69
CA HIS A 98 7.04 -16.28 -5.19
C HIS A 98 7.58 -15.36 -4.09
N ILE A 99 6.76 -14.99 -3.10
CA ILE A 99 7.20 -14.16 -1.98
C ILE A 99 7.99 -14.98 -0.96
N GLU A 100 7.62 -16.24 -0.76
CA GLU A 100 8.26 -17.12 0.22
C GLU A 100 8.96 -18.30 -0.48
N PRO A 101 10.28 -18.20 -0.78
CA PRO A 101 11.01 -19.17 -1.61
C PRO A 101 11.04 -20.60 -1.06
N TYR A 102 10.81 -20.76 0.25
CA TYR A 102 10.77 -22.06 0.95
C TYR A 102 9.36 -22.45 1.37
N HIS A 103 8.34 -21.65 1.03
CA HIS A 103 6.96 -22.02 1.31
C HIS A 103 6.63 -23.21 0.42
N PRO A 104 6.29 -24.38 1.00
CA PRO A 104 5.94 -25.56 0.24
C PRO A 104 4.55 -25.34 -0.36
N ALA A 105 4.45 -24.45 -1.35
CA ALA A 105 3.21 -24.12 -2.04
C ALA A 105 2.48 -25.41 -2.43
N SER A 106 3.23 -26.40 -2.94
CA SER A 106 2.79 -27.77 -3.21
C SER A 106 2.03 -28.46 -2.06
N LEU A 107 2.40 -28.27 -0.79
CA LEU A 107 1.72 -28.87 0.37
C LEU A 107 0.44 -28.12 0.76
N TYR A 108 0.37 -26.80 0.56
CA TYR A 108 -0.84 -26.01 0.84
C TYR A 108 -1.93 -26.21 -0.23
N TRP A 109 -1.54 -26.53 -1.48
CA TRP A 109 -2.47 -26.75 -2.59
C TRP A 109 -3.40 -27.93 -2.39
N ASP A 110 -3.03 -28.93 -1.60
CA ASP A 110 -3.88 -30.09 -1.34
C ASP A 110 -4.58 -30.00 0.02
N THR A 111 -4.05 -29.20 0.94
CA THR A 111 -4.51 -29.16 2.34
C THR A 111 -5.44 -27.99 2.66
N MET A 112 -5.22 -26.80 2.09
CA MET A 112 -6.04 -25.61 2.37
C MET A 112 -7.23 -25.50 1.42
N LYS A 113 -8.36 -25.02 1.91
CA LYS A 113 -9.51 -24.68 1.08
C LYS A 113 -9.28 -23.35 0.33
N ARG A 114 -10.07 -23.10 -0.71
CA ARG A 114 -9.91 -21.92 -1.58
C ARG A 114 -10.08 -20.61 -0.80
N ASP A 115 -11.05 -20.55 0.09
CA ASP A 115 -11.33 -19.42 0.99
C ASP A 115 -10.14 -19.09 1.90
N GLU A 116 -9.52 -20.09 2.51
CA GLU A 116 -8.32 -19.89 3.35
C GLU A 116 -7.14 -19.32 2.54
N ILE A 117 -6.99 -19.79 1.28
CA ILE A 117 -5.96 -19.28 0.37
C ILE A 117 -6.26 -17.85 -0.07
N VAL A 118 -7.52 -17.51 -0.31
CA VAL A 118 -7.94 -16.13 -0.64
C VAL A 118 -7.62 -15.20 0.53
N GLU A 119 -7.91 -15.61 1.76
CA GLU A 119 -7.58 -14.82 2.96
C GLU A 119 -6.07 -14.61 3.09
N ALA A 120 -5.28 -15.68 2.97
CA ALA A 120 -3.83 -15.61 3.02
C ALA A 120 -3.26 -14.72 1.90
N PHE A 121 -3.77 -14.85 0.68
CA PHE A 121 -3.40 -14.02 -0.47
C PHE A 121 -3.68 -12.55 -0.19
N ASN A 122 -4.90 -12.22 0.24
CA ASN A 122 -5.29 -10.85 0.55
C ASN A 122 -4.44 -10.24 1.67
N LYS A 123 -4.08 -11.03 2.68
CA LYS A 123 -3.20 -10.60 3.76
C LYS A 123 -1.77 -10.33 3.29
N LEU A 124 -1.21 -11.20 2.44
CA LEU A 124 0.17 -11.10 1.96
C LEU A 124 0.36 -9.95 0.97
N PHE A 125 -0.60 -9.79 0.07
CA PHE A 125 -0.54 -8.80 -1.00
C PHE A 125 -1.31 -7.52 -0.67
N GLY A 126 -2.05 -7.44 0.45
CA GLY A 126 -2.87 -6.27 0.77
C GLY A 126 -3.96 -6.00 -0.29
N THR A 127 -4.56 -7.07 -0.80
CA THR A 127 -5.63 -7.04 -1.81
C THR A 127 -6.98 -7.39 -1.20
N GLU A 128 -8.06 -7.20 -1.97
CA GLU A 128 -9.44 -7.54 -1.57
C GLU A 128 -10.11 -8.47 -2.60
N VAL A 129 -9.36 -9.46 -3.09
CA VAL A 129 -9.86 -10.43 -4.07
C VAL A 129 -10.93 -11.33 -3.41
N LYS A 130 -11.99 -11.65 -4.17
CA LYS A 130 -13.09 -12.53 -3.75
C LYS A 130 -12.94 -13.95 -4.30
#